data_AF-A0A7C7YSN6-F1
#
_entry.id   AF-A0A7C7YSN6-F1
#
_cell.length_a   1.000
_cell.length_b   1.000
_cell.length_c   1.000
_cell.angle_alpha   90.00
_cell.angle_beta   90.00
_cell.angle_gamma   90.00
#
_symmetry.space_group_name_H-M   'P 1'
#
loop_
_entity.id
_entity.type
_entity.pdbx_description
1 polymer ?
#
loop_
_entity_poly.entity_id
_entity_poly.type
_entity_poly.pdbx_seq_one_letter_code
_entity_poly.pdbx_strand_id
1 'polypeptide(L)'
;MFHAFTALLLASTPLQSGPAQGVTLFAPMSQNDVFLIDSGGAIVHTWPGIMMPGLSVYLTDQYDLLRTVRSASGQLPSGFGGGVELVAWDGSVQWQFTYNTPGQFLQHHDIEWLPGGTVLLVAWTWKTRQEALNAGRDPAFLHADANRPFLPDHIIEVEPQGAGGATVVWEWHVWDHLVQDFDASKQNFGIVADHPELIDVNFPPMVPFNDWNHVNTVSYNAELDQIMLTSRHLNEIWVIDHSTTTSEAASHAGGQHGRGGDLLYRWGNPRSYGRGTVLDQKLFGPHDGQWIAPDRLGAGNMIVFNNGLNRPAGVFSSVDEIAPPSNPSGDYAILSGAPFGPSATVWEYSAPVATDFYSHSISGCERLANDNTLICSGDQGWIFEVDPAGALVWQYQNSIPNPANPRVFKARRYGEETGPLNYCSAGANSVNPGGASIGWGGSLSVTSNTLLLTVSNLPPNQVGIFFFGATVEHPAAPFGAGLRCVSTGGLKRVYPPNVTGSGSVARAVDFQLAPFEGLWPGDLRHFQFWYRDPSLPGGPPFNLTDALSVTLAP
;
A
#
# COMPACT_ATOMS: atom_id res chain seq x y z
N MET A 1 -1.34 19.27 40.98
CA MET A 1 -2.46 18.32 40.96
C MET A 1 -2.46 17.66 39.59
N PHE A 2 -1.90 16.45 39.52
CA PHE A 2 -1.84 15.62 38.32
C PHE A 2 -3.25 15.08 38.03
N HIS A 3 -3.77 15.32 36.84
CA HIS A 3 -4.95 14.62 36.33
C HIS A 3 -4.46 13.42 35.52
N ALA A 4 -4.59 12.24 36.11
CA ALA A 4 -4.38 10.97 35.45
C ALA A 4 -5.51 10.75 34.44
N PHE A 5 -5.16 10.62 33.16
CA PHE A 5 -6.04 10.05 32.16
C PHE A 5 -6.01 8.54 32.33
N THR A 6 -7.09 7.99 32.91
CA THR A 6 -7.37 6.57 32.92
C THR A 6 -7.75 6.16 31.50
N ALA A 7 -6.83 5.50 30.79
CA ALA A 7 -7.15 4.80 29.56
C ALA A 7 -8.12 3.66 29.90
N LEU A 8 -9.35 3.72 29.36
CA LEU A 8 -10.29 2.63 29.41
C LEU A 8 -9.73 1.53 28.49
N LEU A 9 -9.24 0.42 29.06
CA LEU A 9 -9.02 -0.80 28.29
C LEU A 9 -10.38 -1.25 27.74
N LEU A 10 -10.62 -1.00 26.45
CA LEU A 10 -11.57 -1.80 25.69
C LEU A 10 -10.99 -3.21 25.63
N ALA A 11 -11.77 -4.18 26.11
CA ALA A 11 -11.41 -5.59 26.01
C ALA A 11 -11.17 -5.91 24.53
N SER A 12 -9.92 -6.26 24.22
CA SER A 12 -9.54 -6.78 22.91
C SER A 12 -10.43 -7.98 22.60
N THR A 13 -11.16 -7.90 21.48
CA THR A 13 -11.58 -9.09 20.75
C THR A 13 -10.40 -10.04 20.66
N PRO A 14 -10.58 -11.36 20.87
CA PRO A 14 -9.47 -12.29 20.77
C PRO A 14 -8.80 -12.11 19.40
N LEU A 15 -7.47 -11.90 19.41
CA LEU A 15 -6.63 -11.92 18.21
C LEU A 15 -7.08 -13.09 17.35
N GLN A 16 -7.49 -12.81 16.11
CA GLN A 16 -7.89 -13.84 15.17
C GLN A 16 -6.62 -14.64 14.85
N SER A 17 -6.46 -15.79 15.51
CA SER A 17 -5.19 -16.55 15.57
C SER A 17 -4.92 -17.37 14.30
N GLY A 18 -5.22 -16.83 13.13
CA GLY A 18 -5.10 -17.52 11.85
C GLY A 18 -4.68 -16.58 10.73
N PRO A 19 -4.27 -17.14 9.59
CA PRO A 19 -3.85 -16.34 8.45
C PRO A 19 -4.96 -15.46 7.91
N ALA A 20 -4.56 -14.32 7.38
CA ALA A 20 -5.42 -13.42 6.64
C ALA A 20 -6.01 -14.16 5.45
N GLN A 21 -7.32 -13.99 5.25
CA GLN A 21 -7.97 -14.52 4.06
C GLN A 21 -7.54 -13.71 2.83
N GLY A 22 -7.64 -14.34 1.65
CA GLY A 22 -7.28 -13.71 0.38
C GLY A 22 -6.26 -14.51 -0.41
N VAL A 23 -5.68 -13.83 -1.39
CA VAL A 23 -4.75 -14.35 -2.38
C VAL A 23 -3.45 -13.56 -2.36
N THR A 24 -2.32 -14.25 -2.53
CA THR A 24 -1.00 -13.62 -2.53
C THR A 24 -0.49 -13.46 -3.95
N LEU A 25 -0.24 -12.23 -4.38
CA LEU A 25 0.38 -11.90 -5.66
C LEU A 25 1.90 -11.90 -5.50
N PHE A 26 2.60 -12.54 -6.43
CA PHE A 26 4.05 -12.43 -6.54
C PHE A 26 4.57 -12.72 -7.96
N ALA A 27 5.76 -12.20 -8.26
CA ALA A 27 6.47 -12.44 -9.51
C ALA A 27 7.89 -12.95 -9.23
N PRO A 28 8.22 -14.19 -9.60
CA PRO A 28 9.60 -14.67 -9.49
C PRO A 28 10.51 -13.95 -10.47
N MET A 29 11.68 -13.51 -9.99
CA MET A 29 12.54 -12.57 -10.72
C MET A 29 13.22 -13.16 -11.97
N SER A 30 13.14 -14.48 -12.16
CA SER A 30 13.77 -15.19 -13.28
C SER A 30 12.78 -15.70 -14.33
N GLN A 31 11.51 -15.30 -14.26
CA GLN A 31 10.50 -15.70 -15.23
C GLN A 31 9.56 -14.55 -15.56
N ASN A 32 8.85 -14.67 -16.68
CA ASN A 32 8.00 -13.61 -17.18
C ASN A 32 6.59 -13.64 -16.57
N ASP A 33 6.17 -14.78 -16.04
CA ASP A 33 4.83 -15.00 -15.53
C ASP A 33 4.67 -14.45 -14.12
N VAL A 34 3.46 -13.97 -13.83
CA VAL A 34 3.04 -13.48 -12.50
C VAL A 34 1.97 -14.41 -11.96
N PHE A 35 2.04 -14.70 -10.66
CA PHE A 35 1.22 -15.73 -10.02
C PHE A 35 0.38 -15.14 -8.91
N LEU A 36 -0.84 -15.66 -8.81
CA LEU A 36 -1.74 -15.47 -7.69
C LEU A 36 -1.92 -16.83 -7.01
N ILE A 37 -1.66 -16.90 -5.72
CA ILE A 37 -1.85 -18.12 -4.92
C ILE A 37 -2.91 -17.93 -3.83
N ASP A 38 -3.65 -18.99 -3.52
CA ASP A 38 -4.52 -19.02 -2.34
C ASP A 38 -3.73 -19.24 -1.04
N SER A 39 -4.44 -19.27 0.09
CA SER A 39 -3.87 -19.56 1.41
C SER A 39 -3.34 -20.99 1.56
N GLY A 40 -3.71 -21.92 0.67
CA GLY A 40 -3.12 -23.25 0.58
C GLY A 40 -1.82 -23.30 -0.25
N GLY A 41 -1.45 -22.19 -0.90
CA GLY A 41 -0.30 -22.10 -1.81
C GLY A 41 -0.58 -22.64 -3.21
N ALA A 42 -1.84 -22.95 -3.55
CA ALA A 42 -2.22 -23.35 -4.89
C ALA A 42 -2.31 -22.12 -5.80
N ILE A 43 -1.76 -22.23 -7.02
CA ILE A 43 -1.91 -21.20 -8.04
C ILE A 43 -3.38 -21.14 -8.45
N VAL A 44 -4.02 -20.01 -8.17
CA VAL A 44 -5.41 -19.76 -8.58
C VAL A 44 -5.49 -18.96 -9.87
N HIS A 45 -4.43 -18.21 -10.21
CA HIS A 45 -4.33 -17.50 -11.47
C HIS A 45 -2.88 -17.28 -11.90
N THR A 46 -2.67 -17.22 -13.22
CA THR A 46 -1.38 -16.92 -13.84
C THR A 46 -1.58 -15.90 -14.94
N TRP A 47 -0.86 -14.78 -14.86
CA TRP A 47 -0.72 -13.86 -15.99
C TRP A 47 0.55 -14.19 -16.77
N PRO A 48 0.44 -14.73 -17.99
CA PRO A 48 1.61 -15.02 -18.80
C PRO A 48 2.35 -13.73 -19.19
N GLY A 49 3.67 -13.81 -19.32
CA GLY A 49 4.49 -12.68 -19.74
C GLY A 49 5.43 -13.02 -20.90
N ILE A 50 5.71 -12.03 -21.75
CA ILE A 50 6.68 -12.16 -22.84
C ILE A 50 7.99 -11.47 -22.49
N MET A 51 7.93 -10.38 -21.70
CA MET A 51 9.10 -9.65 -21.24
C MET A 51 9.58 -10.14 -19.88
N MET A 52 10.90 -10.04 -19.65
CA MET A 52 11.49 -10.29 -18.34
C MET A 52 10.96 -9.28 -17.32
N PRO A 53 10.83 -9.66 -16.03
CA PRO A 53 10.23 -8.82 -15.02
C PRO A 53 11.12 -7.62 -14.69
N GLY A 54 10.50 -6.45 -14.58
CA GLY A 54 11.08 -5.20 -14.07
C GLY A 54 11.09 -5.10 -12.54
N LEU A 55 10.70 -6.19 -11.85
CA LEU A 55 10.60 -6.43 -10.41
C LEU A 55 9.19 -6.34 -9.82
N SER A 56 8.53 -5.19 -9.89
CA SER A 56 7.29 -4.92 -9.14
C SER A 56 6.02 -5.33 -9.88
N VAL A 57 5.04 -5.81 -9.10
CA VAL A 57 3.71 -6.22 -9.52
C VAL A 57 2.66 -5.80 -8.49
N TYR A 58 1.50 -5.36 -8.96
CA TYR A 58 0.34 -4.98 -8.16
C TYR A 58 -0.96 -5.36 -8.87
N LEU A 59 -2.04 -5.50 -8.12
CA LEU A 59 -3.39 -5.48 -8.68
C LEU A 59 -3.99 -4.09 -8.56
N THR A 60 -4.73 -3.68 -9.59
CA THR A 60 -5.64 -2.53 -9.52
C THR A 60 -6.92 -2.91 -8.78
N ASP A 61 -7.78 -1.93 -8.49
CA ASP A 61 -9.10 -2.16 -7.89
C ASP A 61 -10.01 -3.07 -8.74
N GLN A 62 -9.72 -3.19 -10.04
CA GLN A 62 -10.44 -4.08 -10.96
C GLN A 62 -9.80 -5.47 -11.08
N TYR A 63 -8.79 -5.77 -10.25
CA TYR A 63 -7.98 -6.99 -10.29
C TYR A 63 -7.18 -7.19 -11.59
N ASP A 64 -6.98 -6.12 -12.35
CA ASP A 64 -6.04 -6.13 -13.46
C ASP A 64 -4.61 -6.04 -12.90
N LEU A 65 -3.68 -6.73 -13.55
CA LEU A 65 -2.28 -6.78 -13.15
C LEU A 65 -1.54 -5.57 -13.70
N LEU A 66 -1.01 -4.73 -12.81
CA LEU A 66 0.02 -3.76 -13.14
C LEU A 66 1.40 -4.37 -12.89
N ARG A 67 2.27 -4.42 -13.90
CA ARG A 67 3.63 -4.98 -13.75
C ARG A 67 4.69 -4.11 -14.41
N THR A 68 5.87 -4.09 -13.81
CA THR A 68 7.08 -3.56 -14.45
C THR A 68 7.73 -4.61 -15.34
N VAL A 69 8.34 -4.17 -16.44
CA VAL A 69 8.93 -5.04 -17.46
C VAL A 69 10.28 -4.51 -17.94
N ARG A 70 11.19 -5.41 -18.32
CA ARG A 70 12.49 -5.04 -18.87
C ARG A 70 12.37 -4.70 -20.35
N SER A 71 12.50 -3.41 -20.65
CA SER A 71 12.66 -2.90 -22.02
C SER A 71 14.11 -2.51 -22.33
N ALA A 72 14.98 -2.41 -21.30
CA ALA A 72 16.37 -2.04 -21.45
C ALA A 72 17.32 -3.25 -21.52
N SER A 73 18.49 -3.05 -22.11
CA SER A 73 19.58 -4.03 -22.11
C SER A 73 20.94 -3.32 -22.02
N GLY A 74 21.95 -4.02 -21.51
CA GLY A 74 23.31 -3.49 -21.35
C GLY A 74 23.84 -3.60 -19.92
N GLN A 75 24.97 -2.95 -19.65
CA GLN A 75 25.59 -2.90 -18.31
C GLN A 75 24.92 -1.84 -17.42
N LEU A 76 23.72 -2.16 -16.96
CA LEU A 76 22.88 -1.29 -16.11
C LEU A 76 22.97 -1.70 -14.64
N PRO A 77 22.66 -0.78 -13.69
CA PRO A 77 22.54 -1.13 -12.27
C PRO A 77 21.47 -2.20 -12.02
N SER A 78 21.55 -2.88 -10.87
CA SER A 78 20.56 -3.89 -10.49
C SER A 78 19.15 -3.28 -10.38
N GLY A 79 18.13 -4.06 -10.75
CA GLY A 79 16.73 -3.66 -10.65
C GLY A 79 16.20 -2.78 -11.79
N PHE A 80 16.98 -2.61 -12.87
CA PHE A 80 16.47 -1.97 -14.08
C PHE A 80 15.22 -2.67 -14.63
N GLY A 81 14.27 -1.88 -15.09
CA GLY A 81 13.11 -2.31 -15.85
C GLY A 81 13.09 -1.59 -17.19
N GLY A 82 12.39 -0.46 -17.21
CA GLY A 82 12.28 0.43 -18.37
C GLY A 82 10.89 0.45 -19.00
N GLY A 83 9.92 -0.25 -18.42
CA GLY A 83 8.54 -0.21 -18.88
C GLY A 83 7.55 -0.74 -17.86
N VAL A 84 6.27 -0.49 -18.14
CA VAL A 84 5.12 -0.89 -17.33
C VAL A 84 4.05 -1.44 -18.27
N GLU A 85 3.34 -2.46 -17.82
CA GLU A 85 2.16 -3.02 -18.47
C GLU A 85 0.98 -3.05 -17.50
N LEU A 86 -0.21 -2.71 -18.01
CA LEU A 86 -1.48 -3.05 -17.40
C LEU A 86 -2.08 -4.22 -18.19
N VAL A 87 -2.32 -5.32 -17.50
CA VAL A 87 -2.72 -6.61 -18.07
C VAL A 87 -4.06 -7.01 -17.46
N ALA A 88 -5.05 -7.22 -18.31
CA ALA A 88 -6.37 -7.66 -17.89
C ALA A 88 -6.31 -9.00 -17.15
N TRP A 89 -7.36 -9.32 -16.38
CA TRP A 89 -7.52 -10.65 -15.77
C TRP A 89 -7.34 -11.82 -16.77
N ASP A 90 -7.81 -11.68 -18.01
CA ASP A 90 -7.70 -12.73 -19.05
C ASP A 90 -6.30 -12.87 -19.67
N GLY A 91 -5.33 -12.03 -19.25
CA GLY A 91 -3.97 -12.00 -19.75
C GLY A 91 -3.73 -11.09 -20.95
N SER A 92 -4.75 -10.37 -21.44
CA SER A 92 -4.57 -9.38 -22.51
C SER A 92 -3.89 -8.11 -22.00
N VAL A 93 -2.88 -7.62 -22.71
CA VAL A 93 -2.22 -6.34 -22.38
C VAL A 93 -3.14 -5.20 -22.82
N GLN A 94 -3.66 -4.45 -21.86
CA GLN A 94 -4.53 -3.30 -22.09
C GLN A 94 -3.73 -2.04 -22.40
N TRP A 95 -2.59 -1.87 -21.72
CA TRP A 95 -1.71 -0.72 -21.87
C TRP A 95 -0.26 -1.13 -21.65
N GLN A 96 0.65 -0.55 -22.43
CA GLN A 96 2.08 -0.70 -22.25
C GLN A 96 2.78 0.65 -22.44
N PHE A 97 3.66 0.99 -21.51
CA PHE A 97 4.48 2.19 -21.56
C PHE A 97 5.95 1.87 -21.37
N THR A 98 6.80 2.52 -22.15
CA THR A 98 8.26 2.39 -22.07
C THR A 98 8.84 3.71 -21.61
N TYR A 99 9.56 3.68 -20.49
CA TYR A 99 10.28 4.83 -19.93
C TYR A 99 11.76 4.49 -19.82
N ASN A 100 12.41 4.48 -20.98
CA ASN A 100 13.79 4.07 -21.17
C ASN A 100 14.37 4.84 -22.36
N THR A 101 14.94 6.01 -22.08
CA THR A 101 15.65 6.80 -23.09
C THR A 101 17.14 6.70 -22.77
N PRO A 102 17.93 5.95 -23.57
CA PRO A 102 19.34 5.72 -23.29
C PRO A 102 20.12 7.02 -23.10
N GLY A 103 20.88 7.11 -22.00
CA GLY A 103 21.67 8.28 -21.66
C GLY A 103 20.87 9.46 -21.11
N GLN A 104 19.56 9.31 -20.87
CA GLN A 104 18.72 10.33 -20.27
C GLN A 104 18.02 9.80 -19.01
N PHE A 105 17.20 8.75 -19.14
CA PHE A 105 16.45 8.19 -18.03
C PHE A 105 16.06 6.73 -18.24
N LEU A 106 15.80 6.02 -17.14
CA LEU A 106 15.38 4.62 -17.15
C LEU A 106 14.56 4.28 -15.90
N GLN A 107 13.33 3.77 -16.09
CA GLN A 107 12.53 3.20 -15.01
C GLN A 107 13.21 1.98 -14.39
N HIS A 108 13.15 1.88 -13.06
CA HIS A 108 13.66 0.73 -12.31
C HIS A 108 12.82 0.45 -11.08
N HIS A 109 12.91 -0.78 -10.59
CA HIS A 109 12.27 -1.26 -9.38
C HIS A 109 10.74 -1.10 -9.37
N ASP A 110 10.24 0.02 -8.87
CA ASP A 110 8.88 0.11 -8.36
C ASP A 110 7.99 1.09 -9.12
N ILE A 111 6.71 0.88 -8.92
CA ILE A 111 5.60 1.68 -9.41
C ILE A 111 4.53 1.75 -8.31
N GLU A 112 3.61 2.68 -8.43
CA GLU A 112 2.41 2.74 -7.59
C GLU A 112 1.19 3.08 -8.45
N TRP A 113 0.09 2.35 -8.28
CA TRP A 113 -1.19 2.66 -8.91
C TRP A 113 -1.97 3.66 -8.06
N LEU A 114 -2.36 4.80 -8.62
CA LEU A 114 -3.02 5.86 -7.86
C LEU A 114 -4.56 5.83 -8.02
N PRO A 115 -5.30 6.35 -7.03
CA PRO A 115 -6.72 6.64 -7.20
C PRO A 115 -6.92 7.58 -8.40
N GLY A 116 -7.68 7.14 -9.39
CA GLY A 116 -7.88 7.89 -10.64
C GLY A 116 -7.17 7.28 -11.86
N GLY A 117 -6.30 6.29 -11.65
CA GLY A 117 -5.73 5.46 -12.72
C GLY A 117 -4.44 5.99 -13.34
N THR A 118 -3.79 6.96 -12.70
CA THR A 118 -2.40 7.33 -12.99
C THR A 118 -1.43 6.37 -12.31
N VAL A 119 -0.17 6.40 -12.73
CA VAL A 119 0.87 5.51 -12.21
C VAL A 119 2.12 6.31 -11.85
N LEU A 120 2.62 6.16 -10.62
CA LEU A 120 3.95 6.64 -10.26
C LEU A 120 5.01 5.64 -10.71
N LEU A 121 6.13 6.13 -11.26
CA LEU A 121 7.28 5.33 -11.66
C LEU A 121 8.53 5.85 -10.99
N VAL A 122 9.33 4.94 -10.41
CA VAL A 122 10.70 5.23 -9.99
C VAL A 122 11.65 5.11 -11.19
N ALA A 123 12.52 6.10 -11.38
CA ALA A 123 13.48 6.11 -12.47
C ALA A 123 14.81 6.75 -12.09
N TRP A 124 15.87 6.39 -12.82
CA TRP A 124 17.15 7.10 -12.77
C TRP A 124 17.17 8.20 -13.82
N THR A 125 17.90 9.27 -13.52
CA THR A 125 18.35 10.27 -14.49
C THR A 125 19.87 10.17 -14.71
N TRP A 126 20.31 10.31 -15.95
CA TRP A 126 21.73 10.33 -16.29
C TRP A 126 22.30 11.73 -16.09
N LYS A 127 23.24 11.86 -15.16
CA LYS A 127 24.07 13.06 -15.01
C LYS A 127 25.49 12.74 -15.42
N THR A 128 26.06 13.61 -16.22
CA THR A 128 27.48 13.55 -16.59
C THR A 128 28.35 13.80 -15.36
N ARG A 129 29.61 13.36 -15.44
CA ARG A 129 30.61 13.69 -14.42
C ARG A 129 30.70 15.21 -14.17
N GLN A 130 30.63 16.02 -15.22
CA GLN A 130 30.73 17.47 -15.09
C GLN A 130 29.52 18.07 -14.38
N GLU A 131 28.32 17.57 -14.63
CA GLU A 131 27.11 17.99 -13.90
C GLU A 131 27.23 17.67 -12.41
N ALA A 132 27.72 16.47 -12.05
CA ALA A 132 27.95 16.12 -10.65
C ALA A 132 28.99 17.02 -9.98
N LEU A 133 30.11 17.33 -10.65
CA LEU A 133 31.11 18.28 -10.16
C LEU A 133 30.55 19.71 -10.01
N ASN A 134 29.62 20.11 -10.88
CA ASN A 134 28.96 21.40 -10.80
C ASN A 134 27.94 21.46 -9.65
N ALA A 135 27.33 20.32 -9.31
CA ALA A 135 26.47 20.16 -8.14
C ALA A 135 27.27 20.02 -6.83
N GLY A 136 28.61 20.09 -6.86
CA GLY A 136 29.45 20.02 -5.65
C GLY A 136 29.72 18.61 -5.13
N ARG A 137 29.50 17.57 -5.94
CA ARG A 137 29.99 16.22 -5.65
C ARG A 137 31.52 16.23 -5.60
N ASP A 138 32.10 15.69 -4.54
CA ASP A 138 33.53 15.52 -4.36
C ASP A 138 34.10 14.69 -5.52
N PRO A 139 35.11 15.19 -6.26
CA PRO A 139 35.78 14.44 -7.30
C PRO A 139 36.26 13.03 -6.89
N ALA A 140 36.59 12.83 -5.61
CA ALA A 140 36.99 11.54 -5.03
C ALA A 140 35.83 10.54 -4.91
N PHE A 141 34.60 11.03 -4.94
CA PHE A 141 33.36 10.27 -4.81
C PHE A 141 32.72 9.91 -6.15
N LEU A 142 33.45 10.14 -7.25
CA LEU A 142 33.02 9.85 -8.61
C LEU A 142 33.95 8.82 -9.24
N HIS A 143 33.36 7.87 -9.98
CA HIS A 143 34.09 6.81 -10.67
C HIS A 143 35.21 7.33 -11.59
N ALA A 144 36.32 6.59 -11.67
CA ALA A 144 37.52 6.99 -12.42
C ALA A 144 37.29 7.10 -13.94
N ASP A 145 36.42 6.26 -14.50
CA ASP A 145 35.94 6.43 -15.88
C ASP A 145 34.99 7.63 -15.99
N ALA A 146 35.44 8.68 -16.68
CA ALA A 146 34.70 9.92 -16.87
C ALA A 146 33.44 9.76 -17.73
N ASN A 147 33.32 8.67 -18.49
CA ASN A 147 32.12 8.35 -19.27
C ASN A 147 31.05 7.62 -18.44
N ARG A 148 31.38 7.22 -17.20
CA ARG A 148 30.42 6.61 -16.29
C ARG A 148 29.46 7.68 -15.77
N PRO A 149 28.14 7.57 -16.01
CA PRO A 149 27.18 8.54 -15.51
C PRO A 149 27.08 8.46 -13.99
N PHE A 150 26.64 9.56 -13.37
CA PHE A 150 26.09 9.59 -12.02
C PHE A 150 24.57 9.49 -12.12
N LEU A 151 23.95 8.62 -11.32
CA LEU A 151 22.54 8.24 -11.47
C LEU A 151 21.76 8.62 -10.19
N PRO A 152 21.31 9.88 -10.06
CA PRO A 152 20.25 10.24 -9.11
C PRO A 152 18.90 9.65 -9.53
N ASP A 153 18.04 9.45 -8.55
CA ASP A 153 16.66 9.00 -8.76
C ASP A 153 15.70 10.18 -9.01
N HIS A 154 14.59 9.90 -9.68
CA HIS A 154 13.45 10.80 -9.87
C HIS A 154 12.14 9.99 -9.96
N ILE A 155 11.02 10.67 -9.72
CA ILE A 155 9.67 10.11 -9.79
C ILE A 155 8.90 10.83 -10.88
N ILE A 156 8.15 10.07 -11.67
CA ILE A 156 7.15 10.62 -12.58
C ILE A 156 5.78 10.03 -12.26
N GLU A 157 4.73 10.82 -12.42
CA GLU A 157 3.36 10.35 -12.50
C GLU A 157 2.93 10.38 -13.96
N VAL A 158 2.36 9.27 -14.44
CA VAL A 158 1.87 9.17 -15.82
C VAL A 158 0.38 8.85 -15.88
N GLU A 159 -0.32 9.51 -16.78
CA GLU A 159 -1.66 9.15 -17.21
C GLU A 159 -1.58 8.19 -18.41
N PRO A 160 -2.06 6.93 -18.28
CA PRO A 160 -2.10 5.99 -19.38
C PRO A 160 -2.90 6.49 -20.58
N GLN A 161 -2.38 6.30 -21.80
CA GLN A 161 -3.07 6.71 -23.03
C GLN A 161 -3.30 5.54 -23.97
N GLY A 162 -4.57 5.29 -24.33
CA GLY A 162 -4.95 4.22 -25.25
C GLY A 162 -4.28 2.88 -24.90
N ALA A 163 -3.89 2.11 -25.92
CA ALA A 163 -3.14 0.87 -25.72
C ALA A 163 -1.61 1.07 -25.58
N GLY A 164 -1.12 2.31 -25.59
CA GLY A 164 0.31 2.56 -25.44
C GLY A 164 0.70 4.03 -25.45
N GLY A 165 1.79 4.34 -24.74
CA GLY A 165 2.20 5.71 -24.44
C GLY A 165 1.55 6.24 -23.16
N ALA A 166 2.05 7.36 -22.67
CA ALA A 166 1.51 8.01 -21.49
C ALA A 166 1.86 9.51 -21.53
N THR A 167 1.06 10.33 -20.86
CA THR A 167 1.45 11.72 -20.59
C THR A 167 2.00 11.79 -19.17
N VAL A 168 3.19 12.36 -19.01
CA VAL A 168 3.71 12.75 -17.70
C VAL A 168 2.89 13.92 -17.20
N VAL A 169 2.17 13.72 -16.10
CA VAL A 169 1.29 14.74 -15.49
C VAL A 169 1.92 15.40 -14.27
N TRP A 170 2.91 14.75 -13.65
CA TRP A 170 3.70 15.28 -12.55
C TRP A 170 5.10 14.66 -12.55
N GLU A 171 6.09 15.37 -12.01
CA GLU A 171 7.43 14.82 -11.81
C GLU A 171 8.16 15.51 -10.65
N TRP A 172 9.08 14.79 -10.02
CA TRP A 172 9.95 15.24 -8.95
C TRP A 172 11.34 14.64 -9.10
N HIS A 173 12.40 15.43 -8.89
CA HIS A 173 13.79 15.02 -9.12
C HIS A 173 14.63 15.26 -7.88
N VAL A 174 15.34 14.24 -7.38
CA VAL A 174 16.33 14.39 -6.29
C VAL A 174 17.32 15.51 -6.59
N TRP A 175 17.64 15.69 -7.87
CA TRP A 175 18.62 16.66 -8.36
C TRP A 175 18.29 18.12 -8.04
N ASP A 176 17.02 18.45 -7.81
CA ASP A 176 16.58 19.81 -7.51
C ASP A 176 16.69 20.15 -6.02
N HIS A 177 16.91 19.16 -5.15
CA HIS A 177 16.89 19.28 -3.69
C HIS A 177 18.24 18.96 -3.05
N LEU A 178 19.32 19.44 -3.65
CA LEU A 178 20.69 19.13 -3.23
C LEU A 178 21.29 20.18 -2.29
N VAL A 179 22.09 19.72 -1.32
CA VAL A 179 22.98 20.53 -0.49
C VAL A 179 24.37 19.88 -0.46
N GLN A 180 25.41 20.64 -0.12
CA GLN A 180 26.73 20.11 0.22
C GLN A 180 27.58 21.15 0.97
N ASP A 181 28.54 20.70 1.78
CA ASP A 181 29.49 21.54 2.52
C ASP A 181 30.96 21.31 2.10
N PHE A 182 31.20 20.71 0.93
CA PHE A 182 32.53 20.39 0.41
C PHE A 182 33.18 21.56 -0.36
N ASP A 183 32.48 22.13 -1.34
CA ASP A 183 32.98 23.18 -2.22
C ASP A 183 32.14 24.45 -2.09
N ALA A 184 32.69 25.44 -1.36
CA ALA A 184 32.07 26.73 -1.10
C ALA A 184 31.86 27.62 -2.34
N SER A 185 32.40 27.23 -3.50
CA SER A 185 32.19 27.95 -4.76
C SER A 185 30.92 27.56 -5.51
N LYS A 186 30.24 26.47 -5.09
CA LYS A 186 29.04 25.96 -5.77
C LYS A 186 27.77 26.60 -5.22
N GLN A 187 26.73 26.65 -6.05
CA GLN A 187 25.46 27.33 -5.73
C GLN A 187 24.72 26.69 -4.55
N ASN A 188 24.81 25.37 -4.41
CA ASN A 188 24.17 24.59 -3.36
C ASN A 188 25.06 24.38 -2.13
N PHE A 189 26.07 25.24 -1.93
CA PHE A 189 26.88 25.17 -0.71
C PHE A 189 26.06 25.61 0.52
N GLY A 190 26.05 24.78 1.55
CA GLY A 190 25.37 25.05 2.82
C GLY A 190 25.80 24.04 3.88
N ILE A 191 25.63 24.37 5.16
CA ILE A 191 25.89 23.44 6.25
C ILE A 191 24.82 22.35 6.19
N VAL A 192 25.22 21.13 5.85
CA VAL A 192 24.27 20.02 5.60
C VAL A 192 23.33 19.80 6.80
N ALA A 193 23.84 19.90 8.03
CA ALA A 193 23.04 19.74 9.25
C ALA A 193 21.96 20.81 9.44
N ASP A 194 22.09 21.97 8.81
CA ASP A 194 21.10 23.05 8.90
C ASP A 194 19.95 22.85 7.90
N HIS A 195 20.10 21.93 6.94
CA HIS A 195 19.16 21.66 5.85
C HIS A 195 18.67 20.19 5.84
N PRO A 196 17.96 19.73 6.88
CA PRO A 196 17.45 18.35 6.95
C PRO A 196 16.46 18.03 5.81
N GLU A 197 15.86 19.05 5.20
CA GLU A 197 14.96 18.99 4.05
C GLU A 197 15.68 18.75 2.71
N LEU A 198 17.00 18.92 2.65
CA LEU A 198 17.82 18.75 1.44
C LEU A 198 18.70 17.49 1.52
N ILE A 199 19.20 17.06 0.37
CA ILE A 199 19.95 15.81 0.19
C ILE A 199 21.43 16.15 -0.04
N ASP A 200 22.30 15.69 0.85
CA ASP A 200 23.74 15.89 0.71
C ASP A 200 24.27 15.12 -0.50
N VAL A 201 24.64 15.83 -1.56
CA VAL A 201 25.16 15.21 -2.79
C VAL A 201 26.45 14.43 -2.53
N ASN A 202 27.11 14.58 -1.39
CA ASN A 202 28.33 13.85 -1.02
C ASN A 202 28.08 12.61 -0.15
N PHE A 203 26.82 12.32 0.20
CA PHE A 203 26.45 11.12 0.94
C PHE A 203 25.54 10.17 0.12
N PRO A 204 25.79 8.85 0.11
CA PRO A 204 27.05 8.22 0.49
C PRO A 204 28.18 8.54 -0.52
N PRO A 205 29.46 8.41 -0.12
CA PRO A 205 30.61 8.84 -0.92
C PRO A 205 30.89 7.98 -2.16
N MET A 206 30.73 6.66 -2.13
CA MET A 206 30.87 5.84 -3.35
C MET A 206 29.93 4.64 -3.28
N VAL A 207 29.25 4.38 -4.39
CA VAL A 207 28.27 3.29 -4.51
C VAL A 207 28.49 2.51 -5.80
N PRO A 208 28.11 1.22 -5.83
CA PRO A 208 28.19 0.42 -7.04
C PRO A 208 27.45 1.08 -8.21
N PHE A 209 28.03 0.99 -9.41
CA PHE A 209 27.45 1.48 -10.66
C PHE A 209 27.17 3.00 -10.74
N ASN A 210 27.51 3.79 -9.70
CA ASN A 210 27.07 5.17 -9.48
C ASN A 210 25.54 5.34 -9.38
N ASP A 211 24.85 4.26 -9.01
CA ASP A 211 23.42 4.24 -8.68
C ASP A 211 23.24 4.86 -7.30
N TRP A 212 22.97 6.17 -7.25
CA TRP A 212 23.28 6.98 -6.08
C TRP A 212 22.32 6.76 -4.93
N ASN A 213 21.05 7.14 -5.10
CA ASN A 213 20.06 6.99 -4.04
C ASN A 213 19.51 5.56 -3.99
N HIS A 214 19.38 4.93 -5.15
CA HIS A 214 18.85 3.56 -5.30
C HIS A 214 17.49 3.48 -4.64
N VAL A 215 16.55 4.29 -5.11
CA VAL A 215 15.16 4.22 -4.65
C VAL A 215 14.58 2.91 -5.17
N ASN A 216 14.02 2.12 -4.26
CA ASN A 216 13.50 0.79 -4.60
C ASN A 216 12.01 0.65 -4.29
N THR A 217 11.38 1.68 -3.74
CA THR A 217 9.97 1.70 -3.40
C THR A 217 9.40 3.10 -3.51
N VAL A 218 8.19 3.19 -4.05
CA VAL A 218 7.33 4.37 -4.04
C VAL A 218 5.98 3.94 -3.47
N SER A 219 5.45 4.69 -2.49
CA SER A 219 4.15 4.45 -1.88
C SER A 219 3.40 5.77 -1.79
N TYR A 220 2.10 5.77 -2.10
CA TYR A 220 1.28 6.98 -2.08
C TYR A 220 0.28 6.96 -0.91
N ASN A 221 0.15 8.08 -0.22
CA ASN A 221 -0.87 8.30 0.79
C ASN A 221 -1.90 9.31 0.27
N ALA A 222 -3.07 8.81 -0.13
CA ALA A 222 -4.14 9.63 -0.71
C ALA A 222 -4.81 10.60 0.29
N GLU A 223 -4.77 10.30 1.60
CA GLU A 223 -5.35 11.19 2.62
C GLU A 223 -4.47 12.42 2.86
N LEU A 224 -3.15 12.23 2.78
CA LEU A 224 -2.16 13.29 2.98
C LEU A 224 -1.71 13.95 1.68
N ASP A 225 -1.99 13.32 0.52
CA ASP A 225 -1.40 13.66 -0.78
C ASP A 225 0.13 13.74 -0.73
N GLN A 226 0.73 12.68 -0.18
CA GLN A 226 2.18 12.55 0.04
C GLN A 226 2.71 11.26 -0.57
N ILE A 227 3.98 11.30 -0.99
CA ILE A 227 4.70 10.13 -1.48
C ILE A 227 5.81 9.76 -0.51
N MET A 228 5.93 8.47 -0.21
CA MET A 228 7.06 7.88 0.51
C MET A 228 7.99 7.18 -0.47
N LEU A 229 9.29 7.43 -0.30
CA LEU A 229 10.35 6.76 -1.05
C LEU A 229 11.26 5.99 -0.09
N THR A 230 11.71 4.80 -0.49
CA THR A 230 12.74 4.05 0.25
C THR A 230 14.07 4.10 -0.50
N SER A 231 15.06 4.80 0.05
CA SER A 231 16.41 4.90 -0.50
C SER A 231 17.34 3.87 0.15
N ARG A 232 17.72 2.84 -0.62
CA ARG A 232 18.58 1.76 -0.14
C ARG A 232 19.96 2.27 0.28
N HIS A 233 20.58 3.14 -0.52
CA HIS A 233 21.95 3.56 -0.31
C HIS A 233 22.10 4.66 0.73
N LEU A 234 21.09 5.53 0.90
CA LEU A 234 21.08 6.48 2.02
C LEU A 234 20.65 5.81 3.31
N ASN A 235 20.02 4.63 3.24
CA ASN A 235 19.45 3.90 4.37
C ASN A 235 18.36 4.71 5.05
N GLU A 236 17.46 5.27 4.24
CA GLU A 236 16.39 6.14 4.71
C GLU A 236 15.08 5.84 3.99
N ILE A 237 13.98 6.13 4.68
CA ILE A 237 12.72 6.49 4.04
C ILE A 237 12.63 8.00 3.94
N TRP A 238 12.01 8.52 2.89
CA TRP A 238 11.75 9.94 2.65
C TRP A 238 10.27 10.17 2.39
N VAL A 239 9.78 11.36 2.72
CA VAL A 239 8.43 11.81 2.36
C VAL A 239 8.50 13.14 1.64
N ILE A 240 7.77 13.24 0.52
CA ILE A 240 7.67 14.44 -0.32
C ILE A 240 6.20 14.84 -0.56
N ASP A 241 5.98 16.11 -0.88
CA ASP A 241 4.67 16.69 -1.15
C ASP A 241 4.22 16.42 -2.60
N HIS A 242 3.18 15.62 -2.79
CA HIS A 242 2.63 15.33 -4.12
C HIS A 242 1.61 16.37 -4.59
N SER A 243 1.08 17.19 -3.69
CA SER A 243 0.11 18.25 -4.03
C SER A 243 0.69 19.40 -4.85
N THR A 244 2.01 19.38 -5.06
CA THR A 244 2.76 20.33 -5.87
C THR A 244 2.43 20.17 -7.35
N THR A 245 2.47 21.26 -8.10
CA THR A 245 2.68 21.17 -9.56
C THR A 245 4.13 20.76 -9.86
N THR A 246 4.43 20.23 -11.05
CA THR A 246 5.82 19.94 -11.49
C THR A 246 6.79 21.10 -11.24
N SER A 247 6.36 22.35 -11.46
CA SER A 247 7.22 23.51 -11.25
C SER A 247 7.47 23.83 -9.77
N GLU A 248 6.49 23.58 -8.90
CA GLU A 248 6.65 23.71 -7.46
C GLU A 248 7.50 22.57 -6.90
N ALA A 249 7.29 21.35 -7.40
CA ALA A 249 8.08 20.15 -7.06
C ALA A 249 9.57 20.35 -7.36
N ALA A 250 9.94 21.04 -8.44
CA ALA A 250 11.33 21.38 -8.76
C ALA A 250 11.90 22.56 -7.93
N SER A 251 11.18 23.04 -6.92
CA SER A 251 11.53 24.22 -6.13
C SER A 251 11.44 23.98 -4.62
N HIS A 252 11.82 24.99 -3.84
CA HIS A 252 11.77 24.97 -2.36
C HIS A 252 10.50 25.64 -1.80
N ALA A 253 9.47 25.84 -2.63
CA ALA A 253 8.24 26.54 -2.25
C ALA A 253 7.01 26.05 -3.04
N GLY A 254 5.82 26.21 -2.46
CA GLY A 254 4.56 25.73 -3.05
C GLY A 254 4.12 24.39 -2.47
N GLY A 255 3.07 23.81 -3.05
CA GLY A 255 2.37 22.65 -2.45
C GLY A 255 1.62 23.01 -1.17
N GLN A 256 0.88 22.04 -0.62
CA GLN A 256 0.11 22.19 0.61
C GLN A 256 0.99 22.49 1.83
N HIS A 257 2.24 22.03 1.81
CA HIS A 257 3.19 22.22 2.91
C HIS A 257 4.10 23.45 2.72
N GLY A 258 3.99 24.15 1.59
CA GLY A 258 4.77 25.35 1.29
C GLY A 258 6.27 25.12 1.10
N ARG A 259 6.69 23.87 0.87
CA ARG A 259 8.10 23.44 0.74
C ARG A 259 8.48 23.01 -0.67
N GLY A 260 7.57 23.09 -1.63
CA GLY A 260 7.81 22.55 -2.98
C GLY A 260 8.17 21.07 -2.89
N GLY A 261 9.24 20.63 -3.55
CA GLY A 261 9.70 19.25 -3.51
C GLY A 261 10.71 18.92 -2.41
N ASP A 262 11.04 19.84 -1.50
CA ASP A 262 11.95 19.53 -0.41
C ASP A 262 11.37 18.42 0.49
N LEU A 263 12.26 17.64 1.14
CA LEU A 263 11.83 16.55 1.99
C LEU A 263 10.98 17.08 3.17
N LEU A 264 9.75 16.58 3.28
CA LEU A 264 8.88 16.83 4.44
C LEU A 264 9.38 16.05 5.66
N TYR A 265 9.90 14.85 5.42
CA TYR A 265 10.38 13.94 6.44
C TYR A 265 11.42 12.97 5.90
N ARG A 266 12.29 12.49 6.79
CA ARG A 266 13.24 11.41 6.53
C ARG A 266 13.54 10.65 7.81
N TRP A 267 13.75 9.34 7.70
CA TRP A 267 14.10 8.51 8.85
C TRP A 267 14.96 7.33 8.46
N GLY A 268 15.87 6.92 9.34
CA GLY A 268 16.67 5.70 9.19
C GLY A 268 18.16 5.91 9.31
N ASN A 269 18.71 7.03 8.85
CA ASN A 269 20.15 7.26 8.90
C ASN A 269 20.54 8.73 9.07
N PRO A 270 20.47 9.29 10.29
CA PRO A 270 20.68 10.72 10.48
C PRO A 270 22.07 11.27 10.15
N ARG A 271 23.04 10.38 9.93
CA ARG A 271 24.38 10.76 9.47
C ARG A 271 24.38 11.32 8.04
N SER A 272 23.39 10.95 7.22
CA SER A 272 23.32 11.36 5.80
C SER A 272 23.01 12.83 5.63
N TYR A 273 22.57 13.50 6.71
CA TYR A 273 22.33 14.94 6.76
C TYR A 273 22.94 15.58 8.02
N GLY A 274 24.05 15.02 8.53
CA GLY A 274 24.85 15.65 9.58
C GLY A 274 24.18 15.77 10.96
N ARG A 275 23.08 15.07 11.23
CA ARG A 275 22.36 15.09 12.52
C ARG A 275 22.46 13.81 13.34
N GLY A 276 23.43 12.95 13.03
CA GLY A 276 23.72 11.76 13.81
C GLY A 276 25.04 11.09 13.45
N THR A 277 25.30 9.99 14.13
CA THR A 277 26.55 9.22 14.09
C THR A 277 26.32 7.82 13.53
N VAL A 278 27.33 6.94 13.61
CA VAL A 278 27.17 5.50 13.29
C VAL A 278 26.14 4.82 14.20
N LEU A 279 25.97 5.32 15.43
CA LEU A 279 25.12 4.71 16.45
C LEU A 279 23.64 5.07 16.27
N ASP A 280 23.36 6.14 15.52
CA ASP A 280 22.02 6.64 15.29
C ASP A 280 21.35 6.00 14.07
N GLN A 281 22.12 5.31 13.22
CA GLN A 281 21.60 4.60 12.05
C GLN A 281 20.72 3.41 12.48
N LYS A 282 19.51 3.36 11.95
CA LYS A 282 18.48 2.36 12.20
C LYS A 282 18.25 1.43 11.01
N LEU A 283 18.26 1.98 9.80
CA LEU A 283 18.04 1.20 8.57
C LEU A 283 19.36 0.80 7.91
N PHE A 284 19.33 -0.36 7.25
CA PHE A 284 20.50 -1.01 6.65
C PHE A 284 20.11 -1.70 5.34
N GLY A 285 20.16 -0.95 4.25
CA GLY A 285 19.73 -1.35 2.91
C GLY A 285 18.22 -1.61 2.79
N PRO A 286 17.34 -0.75 3.34
CA PRO A 286 15.90 -1.00 3.45
C PRO A 286 15.20 -1.15 2.10
N HIS A 287 14.07 -1.85 2.10
CA HIS A 287 13.13 -1.99 0.98
C HIS A 287 11.69 -1.87 1.48
N ASP A 288 10.78 -1.55 0.56
CA ASP A 288 9.34 -1.70 0.73
C ASP A 288 8.75 -0.90 1.90
N GLY A 289 9.26 0.32 2.12
CA GLY A 289 8.67 1.27 3.06
C GLY A 289 7.30 1.75 2.58
N GLN A 290 6.30 1.68 3.46
CA GLN A 290 4.93 2.12 3.18
C GLN A 290 4.24 2.64 4.43
N TRP A 291 3.18 3.43 4.25
CA TRP A 291 2.24 3.69 5.34
C TRP A 291 1.39 2.45 5.62
N ILE A 292 1.07 2.24 6.90
CA ILE A 292 0.06 1.26 7.29
C ILE A 292 -1.32 1.86 6.99
N ALA A 293 -2.10 1.14 6.19
CA ALA A 293 -3.38 1.60 5.66
C ALA A 293 -4.45 1.85 6.77
N PRO A 294 -5.51 2.62 6.46
CA PRO A 294 -6.43 3.19 7.44
C PRO A 294 -7.25 2.30 8.38
N ASP A 295 -7.22 0.98 8.39
CA ASP A 295 -8.12 0.16 9.21
C ASP A 295 -7.38 -0.95 9.94
N ARG A 296 -6.05 -0.83 9.96
CA ARG A 296 -5.12 -1.85 10.42
C ARG A 296 -4.41 -1.39 11.68
N LEU A 297 -3.94 -2.33 12.48
CA LEU A 297 -3.12 -2.05 13.65
C LEU A 297 -1.88 -1.25 13.23
N GLY A 298 -1.76 -0.05 13.80
CA GLY A 298 -0.71 0.90 13.43
C GLY A 298 -1.09 1.83 12.29
N ALA A 299 -2.36 1.96 11.90
CA ALA A 299 -2.81 2.92 10.87
C ALA A 299 -2.17 4.30 11.03
N GLY A 300 -1.61 4.82 9.93
CA GLY A 300 -0.85 6.07 9.88
C GLY A 300 0.64 5.96 10.29
N ASN A 301 1.06 4.86 10.92
CA ASN A 301 2.48 4.53 11.09
C ASN A 301 3.11 4.14 9.75
N MET A 302 4.43 4.00 9.75
CA MET A 302 5.22 3.58 8.60
C MET A 302 5.88 2.24 8.92
N ILE A 303 5.82 1.29 8.00
CA ILE A 303 6.44 -0.03 8.12
C ILE A 303 7.43 -0.24 6.97
N VAL A 304 8.58 -0.87 7.24
CA VAL A 304 9.66 -1.06 6.26
C VAL A 304 10.40 -2.37 6.49
N PHE A 305 10.82 -3.02 5.41
CA PHE A 305 11.70 -4.18 5.48
C PHE A 305 13.16 -3.71 5.55
N ASN A 306 13.83 -4.00 6.66
CA ASN A 306 15.21 -3.60 6.92
C ASN A 306 16.16 -4.78 6.70
N ASN A 307 16.74 -4.86 5.51
CA ASN A 307 17.53 -6.01 5.06
C ASN A 307 18.71 -6.36 5.98
N GLY A 308 19.31 -5.38 6.65
CA GLY A 308 20.44 -5.59 7.57
C GLY A 308 21.82 -5.57 6.91
N LEU A 309 21.93 -5.04 5.69
CA LEU A 309 23.21 -4.98 4.99
C LEU A 309 24.22 -4.11 5.74
N ASN A 310 25.34 -4.70 6.15
CA ASN A 310 26.38 -4.05 6.97
C ASN A 310 25.88 -3.55 8.34
N ARG A 311 24.76 -4.09 8.85
CA ARG A 311 24.26 -3.78 10.19
C ARG A 311 25.32 -4.18 11.25
N PRO A 312 25.75 -3.25 12.14
CA PRO A 312 26.77 -3.55 13.15
C PRO A 312 26.41 -4.69 14.11
N ALA A 313 25.10 -4.88 14.37
CA ALA A 313 24.59 -5.92 15.25
C ALA A 313 24.63 -7.34 14.65
N GLY A 314 24.91 -7.48 13.35
CA GLY A 314 25.00 -8.78 12.66
C GLY A 314 24.15 -8.85 11.40
N VAL A 315 24.25 -9.99 10.70
CA VAL A 315 23.58 -10.25 9.43
C VAL A 315 22.18 -10.83 9.65
N PHE A 316 21.21 -9.95 9.87
CA PHE A 316 19.81 -10.31 9.99
C PHE A 316 18.92 -9.22 9.43
N SER A 317 17.77 -9.64 8.89
CA SER A 317 16.73 -8.74 8.45
C SER A 317 15.77 -8.46 9.62
N SER A 318 15.07 -7.33 9.56
CA SER A 318 13.96 -7.01 10.45
C SER A 318 12.82 -6.36 9.66
N VAL A 319 11.61 -6.39 10.20
CA VAL A 319 10.54 -5.50 9.76
C VAL A 319 10.32 -4.49 10.86
N ASP A 320 10.46 -3.22 10.52
CA ASP A 320 10.51 -2.12 11.48
C ASP A 320 9.27 -1.25 11.28
N GLU A 321 8.50 -1.00 12.35
CA GLU A 321 7.38 -0.07 12.36
C GLU A 321 7.74 1.17 13.20
N ILE A 322 7.46 2.35 12.65
CA ILE A 322 7.65 3.63 13.34
C ILE A 322 6.35 4.43 13.35
N ALA A 323 6.07 5.09 14.46
CA ALA A 323 5.11 6.19 14.50
C ALA A 323 5.87 7.48 14.17
N PRO A 324 5.74 8.04 12.95
CA PRO A 324 6.38 9.30 12.61
C PRO A 324 5.82 10.43 13.49
N PRO A 325 6.59 11.51 13.73
CA PRO A 325 6.13 12.65 14.51
C PRO A 325 5.20 13.56 13.70
N SER A 326 4.22 12.97 13.01
CA SER A 326 3.27 13.69 12.14
C SER A 326 2.18 14.38 12.94
N ASN A 327 1.65 15.47 12.39
CA ASN A 327 0.45 16.14 12.86
C ASN A 327 -0.75 15.83 11.92
N PRO A 328 -2.00 16.20 12.29
CA PRO A 328 -3.16 15.98 11.42
C PRO A 328 -3.14 16.72 10.08
N SER A 329 -2.24 17.69 9.90
CA SER A 329 -2.03 18.41 8.64
C SER A 329 -0.99 17.74 7.75
N GLY A 330 -0.39 16.61 8.17
CA GLY A 330 0.64 15.90 7.41
C GLY A 330 2.05 16.47 7.57
N ASP A 331 2.29 17.43 8.47
CA ASP A 331 3.66 17.90 8.76
C ASP A 331 4.35 17.05 9.80
N TYR A 332 5.67 16.97 9.73
CA TYR A 332 6.50 16.17 10.62
C TYR A 332 7.35 17.06 11.54
N ALA A 333 7.16 16.92 12.84
CA ALA A 333 7.89 17.73 13.81
C ALA A 333 9.37 17.33 13.89
N ILE A 334 10.24 18.33 13.88
CA ILE A 334 11.67 18.19 14.13
C ILE A 334 12.13 19.24 15.12
N LEU A 335 12.92 18.82 16.11
CA LEU A 335 13.55 19.75 17.06
C LEU A 335 14.81 20.34 16.42
N SER A 336 15.06 21.63 16.67
CA SER A 336 16.25 22.32 16.15
C SER A 336 17.53 21.57 16.55
N GLY A 337 18.38 21.28 15.57
CA GLY A 337 19.63 20.53 15.73
C GLY A 337 19.48 19.02 15.98
N ALA A 338 18.26 18.52 16.22
CA ALA A 338 18.00 17.09 16.38
C ALA A 338 17.67 16.42 15.03
N PRO A 339 17.93 15.13 14.87
CA PRO A 339 17.40 14.38 13.74
C PRO A 339 15.88 14.25 13.83
N PHE A 340 15.23 13.93 12.71
CA PHE A 340 13.83 13.50 12.74
C PHE A 340 13.69 12.25 13.62
N GLY A 341 12.67 12.27 14.49
CA GLY A 341 12.28 11.10 15.27
C GLY A 341 11.41 10.12 14.45
N PRO A 342 10.96 9.01 15.05
CA PRO A 342 11.21 8.61 16.44
C PRO A 342 12.62 8.02 16.61
N SER A 343 13.12 7.98 17.86
CA SER A 343 14.43 7.38 18.17
C SER A 343 14.41 5.85 18.26
N ALA A 344 13.21 5.25 18.32
CA ALA A 344 12.96 3.83 18.42
C ALA A 344 11.72 3.44 17.59
N THR A 345 11.66 2.18 17.20
CA THR A 345 10.50 1.55 16.58
C THR A 345 9.39 1.35 17.61
N VAL A 346 8.14 1.35 17.14
CA VAL A 346 6.96 1.02 17.98
C VAL A 346 6.66 -0.48 17.93
N TRP A 347 7.09 -1.15 16.85
CA TRP A 347 7.06 -2.59 16.70
C TRP A 347 8.24 -3.00 15.81
N GLU A 348 8.80 -4.18 16.09
CA GLU A 348 9.87 -4.78 15.28
C GLU A 348 9.67 -6.29 15.25
N TYR A 349 9.84 -6.89 14.08
CA TYR A 349 9.92 -8.33 13.95
C TYR A 349 11.30 -8.77 13.46
N SER A 350 11.85 -9.74 14.17
CA SER A 350 12.90 -10.63 13.68
C SER A 350 12.56 -12.07 14.04
N ALA A 351 12.98 -13.02 13.21
CA ALA A 351 12.78 -14.44 13.51
C ALA A 351 13.48 -14.83 14.82
N PRO A 352 12.95 -15.83 15.56
CA PRO A 352 13.55 -16.30 16.82
C PRO A 352 15.04 -16.64 16.70
N VAL A 353 15.45 -17.15 15.54
CA VAL A 353 16.85 -17.20 15.11
C VAL A 353 17.01 -16.16 14.00
N ALA A 354 17.66 -15.04 14.32
CA ALA A 354 17.67 -13.85 13.47
C ALA A 354 18.18 -14.10 12.04
N THR A 355 19.04 -15.10 11.83
CA THR A 355 19.58 -15.47 10.52
C THR A 355 18.60 -16.24 9.62
N ASP A 356 17.50 -16.77 10.16
CA ASP A 356 16.61 -17.69 9.43
C ASP A 356 15.91 -17.01 8.25
N PHE A 357 15.61 -15.72 8.35
CA PHE A 357 14.94 -14.94 7.29
C PHE A 357 15.80 -13.81 6.71
N TYR A 358 17.13 -13.91 6.82
CA TYR A 358 18.03 -12.88 6.31
C TYR A 358 18.01 -12.82 4.77
N SER A 359 17.60 -11.67 4.24
CA SER A 359 17.70 -11.31 2.82
C SER A 359 18.50 -10.02 2.67
N HIS A 360 19.68 -10.09 2.06
CA HIS A 360 20.61 -8.96 1.91
C HIS A 360 20.15 -7.89 0.90
N SER A 361 19.15 -8.21 0.08
CA SER A 361 18.55 -7.34 -0.93
C SER A 361 17.07 -7.66 -1.11
N ILE A 362 16.37 -6.85 -1.91
CA ILE A 362 14.95 -7.04 -2.27
C ILE A 362 14.11 -7.22 -1.00
N SER A 363 13.01 -7.97 -1.06
CA SER A 363 12.09 -8.24 0.06
C SER A 363 11.02 -7.17 0.25
N GLY A 364 9.99 -7.53 1.01
CA GLY A 364 8.89 -6.63 1.31
C GLY A 364 8.10 -7.03 2.55
N CYS A 365 7.25 -6.13 3.01
CA CYS A 365 6.39 -6.34 4.16
C CYS A 365 5.09 -5.57 4.01
N GLU A 366 3.97 -6.08 4.54
CA GLU A 366 2.66 -5.45 4.47
C GLU A 366 1.86 -5.78 5.74
N ARG A 367 1.28 -4.75 6.39
CA ARG A 367 0.28 -4.95 7.46
C ARG A 367 -1.06 -5.26 6.80
N LEU A 368 -1.68 -6.38 7.21
CA LEU A 368 -2.91 -6.93 6.64
C LEU A 368 -4.15 -6.50 7.43
N ALA A 369 -5.34 -6.67 6.84
CA ALA A 369 -6.63 -6.28 7.44
C ALA A 369 -7.02 -7.05 8.71
N ASN A 370 -6.38 -8.19 8.99
CA ASN A 370 -6.54 -8.92 10.27
C ASN A 370 -5.43 -8.59 11.28
N ASP A 371 -4.71 -7.48 11.05
CA ASP A 371 -3.58 -6.97 11.83
C ASP A 371 -2.29 -7.81 11.78
N ASN A 372 -2.28 -8.95 11.09
CA ASN A 372 -1.06 -9.70 10.85
C ASN A 372 -0.13 -8.94 9.88
N THR A 373 1.13 -9.36 9.84
CA THR A 373 2.12 -8.80 8.91
C THR A 373 2.55 -9.88 7.92
N LEU A 374 2.29 -9.66 6.62
CA LEU A 374 2.89 -10.43 5.54
C LEU A 374 4.34 -9.96 5.34
N ILE A 375 5.25 -10.90 5.19
CA ILE A 375 6.68 -10.66 5.01
C ILE A 375 7.17 -11.53 3.84
N CYS A 376 7.84 -10.91 2.88
CA CYS A 376 8.51 -11.58 1.78
C CYS A 376 10.01 -11.48 1.99
N SER A 377 10.66 -12.56 2.45
CA SER A 377 12.13 -12.70 2.42
C SER A 377 12.56 -13.04 0.99
N GLY A 378 12.86 -11.99 0.23
CA GLY A 378 12.91 -12.05 -1.22
C GLY A 378 14.06 -12.88 -1.77
N ASP A 379 15.25 -12.86 -1.17
CA ASP A 379 16.39 -13.66 -1.65
C ASP A 379 16.18 -15.16 -1.43
N GLN A 380 15.43 -15.51 -0.39
CA GLN A 380 15.07 -16.88 -0.06
C GLN A 380 13.81 -17.34 -0.78
N GLY A 381 12.99 -16.43 -1.30
CA GLY A 381 11.66 -16.73 -1.84
C GLY A 381 10.67 -17.22 -0.79
N TRP A 382 10.90 -16.89 0.48
CA TRP A 382 10.04 -17.28 1.59
C TRP A 382 9.05 -16.15 1.87
N ILE A 383 7.77 -16.42 1.65
CA ILE A 383 6.67 -15.48 1.94
C ILE A 383 5.95 -16.04 3.16
N PHE A 384 5.81 -15.27 4.21
CA PHE A 384 5.21 -15.74 5.46
C PHE A 384 4.43 -14.65 6.17
N GLU A 385 3.58 -15.05 7.09
CA GLU A 385 2.69 -14.17 7.82
C GLU A 385 2.89 -14.40 9.32
N VAL A 386 3.02 -13.30 10.06
CA VAL A 386 3.15 -13.32 11.51
C VAL A 386 2.01 -12.54 12.16
N ASP A 387 1.54 -13.00 13.31
CA ASP A 387 0.60 -12.24 14.12
C ASP A 387 1.28 -11.01 14.79
N PRO A 388 0.53 -10.09 15.41
CA PRO A 388 1.11 -8.95 16.12
C PRO A 388 2.12 -9.30 17.22
N ALA A 389 2.08 -10.53 17.76
CA ALA A 389 3.03 -11.04 18.73
C ALA A 389 4.27 -11.69 18.09
N GLY A 390 4.34 -11.74 16.76
CA GLY A 390 5.44 -12.32 15.99
C GLY A 390 5.35 -13.85 15.81
N ALA A 391 4.22 -14.48 16.13
CA ALA A 391 4.04 -15.90 15.90
C ALA A 391 3.75 -16.17 14.42
N LEU A 392 4.47 -17.14 13.83
CA LEU A 392 4.24 -17.60 12.46
C LEU A 392 2.86 -18.26 12.34
N VAL A 393 1.99 -17.70 11.50
CA VAL A 393 0.62 -18.20 11.27
C VAL A 393 0.40 -18.76 9.86
N TRP A 394 1.24 -18.38 8.89
CA TRP A 394 1.23 -18.92 7.53
C TRP A 394 2.56 -18.75 6.82
N GLN A 395 2.82 -19.59 5.83
CA GLN A 395 4.00 -19.50 4.99
C GLN A 395 3.82 -20.17 3.63
N TYR A 396 4.61 -19.71 2.68
CA TYR A 396 4.78 -20.23 1.34
C TYR A 396 6.25 -20.11 0.92
N GLN A 397 6.77 -21.16 0.31
CA GLN A 397 8.11 -21.18 -0.27
C GLN A 397 7.98 -21.17 -1.79
N ASN A 398 8.46 -20.10 -2.43
CA ASN A 398 8.51 -20.06 -3.89
C ASN A 398 9.48 -21.12 -4.40
N SER A 399 8.97 -21.99 -5.28
CA SER A 399 9.73 -23.01 -5.99
C SER A 399 9.58 -22.91 -7.51
N ILE A 400 8.96 -21.83 -8.00
CA ILE A 400 8.57 -21.65 -9.40
C ILE A 400 9.52 -20.66 -10.11
N PRO A 401 9.97 -20.96 -11.34
CA PRO A 401 9.86 -22.24 -12.03
C PRO A 401 10.97 -23.21 -11.59
N ASN A 402 11.96 -22.70 -10.85
CA ASN A 402 13.16 -23.40 -10.45
C ASN A 402 13.39 -23.19 -8.94
N PRO A 403 13.30 -24.25 -8.13
CA PRO A 403 13.61 -24.18 -6.70
C PRO A 403 15.03 -23.67 -6.39
N ALA A 404 15.97 -23.78 -7.34
CA ALA A 404 17.34 -23.28 -7.18
C ALA A 404 17.46 -21.75 -7.35
N ASN A 405 16.42 -21.06 -7.83
CA ASN A 405 16.36 -19.60 -7.89
C ASN A 405 14.98 -19.11 -7.43
N PRO A 406 14.72 -19.15 -6.11
CA PRO A 406 13.40 -18.87 -5.56
C PRO A 406 13.08 -17.37 -5.46
N ARG A 407 13.95 -16.49 -5.97
CA ARG A 407 13.93 -15.06 -5.65
C ARG A 407 12.64 -14.37 -6.09
N VAL A 408 12.06 -13.59 -5.18
CA VAL A 408 10.87 -12.77 -5.38
C VAL A 408 11.18 -11.36 -4.91
N PHE A 409 10.86 -10.34 -5.71
CA PHE A 409 11.17 -8.96 -5.33
C PHE A 409 10.41 -8.54 -4.08
N LYS A 410 9.08 -8.64 -4.14
CA LYS A 410 8.14 -8.49 -3.02
C LYS A 410 6.84 -9.22 -3.33
N ALA A 411 5.97 -9.34 -2.33
CA ALA A 411 4.65 -9.94 -2.45
C ALA A 411 3.60 -9.05 -1.77
N ARG A 412 2.34 -9.18 -2.22
CA ARG A 412 1.18 -8.47 -1.67
C ARG A 412 0.04 -9.44 -1.43
N ARG A 413 -0.70 -9.28 -0.33
CA ARG A 413 -1.92 -10.05 -0.06
C ARG A 413 -3.11 -9.20 -0.45
N TYR A 414 -3.82 -9.64 -1.48
CA TYR A 414 -5.11 -9.10 -1.85
C TYR A 414 -6.17 -9.98 -1.21
N GLY A 415 -6.83 -9.47 -0.19
CA GLY A 415 -7.86 -10.19 0.57
C GLY A 415 -9.04 -9.29 0.87
N GLU A 416 -10.05 -9.83 1.52
CA GLU A 416 -11.19 -9.02 1.97
C GLU A 416 -10.67 -7.90 2.88
N GLU A 417 -10.65 -6.67 2.36
CA GLU A 417 -10.57 -5.40 3.11
C GLU A 417 -11.74 -5.39 4.09
N THR A 418 -11.56 -6.06 5.23
CA THR A 418 -12.58 -6.48 6.18
C THR A 418 -13.69 -7.34 5.55
N GLY A 419 -14.15 -8.38 6.25
CA GLY A 419 -15.42 -9.00 5.88
C GLY A 419 -16.54 -7.94 5.84
N PRO A 420 -17.72 -8.26 5.31
CA PRO A 420 -18.82 -7.32 5.19
C PRO A 420 -19.04 -6.47 6.44
N LEU A 421 -19.03 -5.15 6.28
CA LEU A 421 -19.14 -4.19 7.37
C LEU A 421 -20.60 -3.80 7.59
N ASN A 422 -21.11 -4.04 8.81
CA ASN A 422 -22.37 -3.45 9.25
C ASN A 422 -22.18 -1.95 9.50
N TYR A 423 -23.05 -1.13 8.92
CA TYR A 423 -23.07 0.32 9.08
C TYR A 423 -24.50 0.83 9.20
N CYS A 424 -24.65 2.10 9.57
CA CYS A 424 -25.94 2.71 9.91
C CYS A 424 -26.55 2.16 11.20
N SER A 425 -27.58 2.83 11.72
CA SER A 425 -28.26 2.42 12.97
C SER A 425 -29.66 1.89 12.68
N ALA A 426 -29.95 0.70 13.22
CA ALA A 426 -31.31 0.17 13.24
C ALA A 426 -32.19 0.93 14.24
N GLY A 427 -33.41 1.26 13.83
CA GLY A 427 -34.42 1.81 14.76
C GLY A 427 -35.09 0.71 15.57
N ALA A 428 -35.51 1.02 16.79
CA ALA A 428 -36.29 0.11 17.64
C ALA A 428 -37.53 -0.44 16.90
N ASN A 429 -37.87 -1.70 17.15
CA ASN A 429 -39.08 -2.34 16.62
C ASN A 429 -39.93 -2.93 17.76
N SER A 430 -41.11 -3.46 17.42
CA SER A 430 -42.08 -3.96 18.42
C SER A 430 -41.61 -5.15 19.25
N VAL A 431 -40.51 -5.81 18.85
CA VAL A 431 -39.97 -6.99 19.54
C VAL A 431 -38.54 -6.80 20.08
N ASN A 432 -37.80 -5.79 19.59
CA ASN A 432 -36.43 -5.51 20.00
C ASN A 432 -36.17 -3.98 20.07
N PRO A 433 -35.86 -3.44 21.26
CA PRO A 433 -35.49 -2.03 21.43
C PRO A 433 -34.24 -1.59 20.66
N GLY A 434 -33.32 -2.52 20.36
CA GLY A 434 -32.13 -2.28 19.53
C GLY A 434 -32.36 -2.42 18.02
N GLY A 435 -33.59 -2.75 17.60
CA GLY A 435 -33.94 -2.93 16.20
C GLY A 435 -33.58 -4.30 15.62
N ALA A 436 -33.89 -4.48 14.33
CA ALA A 436 -33.53 -5.66 13.56
C ALA A 436 -32.11 -5.50 12.97
N SER A 437 -31.35 -6.59 12.87
CA SER A 437 -29.97 -6.54 12.36
C SER A 437 -29.78 -7.45 11.15
N ILE A 438 -29.17 -6.90 10.09
CA ILE A 438 -28.71 -7.66 8.92
C ILE A 438 -27.33 -8.26 9.19
N GLY A 439 -27.05 -9.42 8.62
CA GLY A 439 -25.76 -10.07 8.67
C GLY A 439 -25.57 -10.96 7.45
N TRP A 440 -24.56 -11.81 7.48
CA TRP A 440 -24.21 -12.68 6.37
C TRP A 440 -23.61 -14.00 6.84
N GLY A 441 -23.44 -14.92 5.89
CA GLY A 441 -22.68 -16.15 6.02
C GLY A 441 -22.30 -16.70 4.64
N GLY A 442 -21.59 -17.82 4.59
CA GLY A 442 -21.07 -18.36 3.34
C GLY A 442 -19.76 -17.69 2.94
N SER A 443 -19.56 -17.48 1.63
CA SER A 443 -18.37 -16.82 1.06
C SER A 443 -18.77 -15.64 0.17
N LEU A 444 -17.96 -14.58 0.15
CA LEU A 444 -18.15 -13.43 -0.75
C LEU A 444 -17.71 -13.70 -2.18
N SER A 445 -17.06 -14.86 -2.41
CA SER A 445 -16.59 -15.28 -3.73
C SER A 445 -17.77 -15.45 -4.69
N VAL A 446 -17.74 -14.68 -5.78
CA VAL A 446 -18.68 -14.80 -6.90
C VAL A 446 -18.59 -16.20 -7.50
N THR A 447 -17.36 -16.74 -7.62
CA THR A 447 -17.13 -18.10 -8.13
C THR A 447 -17.73 -19.17 -7.21
N SER A 448 -17.61 -19.01 -5.89
CA SER A 448 -18.18 -19.97 -4.93
C SER A 448 -19.71 -19.98 -4.96
N ASN A 449 -20.33 -18.82 -5.20
CA ASN A 449 -21.78 -18.61 -5.24
C ASN A 449 -22.52 -19.13 -3.98
N THR A 450 -21.94 -18.88 -2.79
CA THR A 450 -22.49 -19.36 -1.50
C THR A 450 -22.89 -18.25 -0.52
N LEU A 451 -22.81 -16.98 -0.92
CA LEU A 451 -23.17 -15.84 -0.07
C LEU A 451 -24.63 -15.96 0.42
N LEU A 452 -24.81 -15.88 1.73
CA LEU A 452 -26.11 -15.93 2.39
C LEU A 452 -26.32 -14.65 3.19
N LEU A 453 -27.30 -13.83 2.81
CA LEU A 453 -27.77 -12.72 3.65
C LEU A 453 -28.66 -13.26 4.76
N THR A 454 -28.50 -12.74 5.98
CA THR A 454 -29.32 -13.11 7.13
C THR A 454 -29.86 -11.86 7.80
N VAL A 455 -31.01 -11.98 8.46
CA VAL A 455 -31.55 -10.92 9.33
C VAL A 455 -32.15 -11.56 10.57
N SER A 456 -31.96 -10.90 11.70
CA SER A 456 -32.47 -11.32 13.00
C SER A 456 -33.24 -10.19 13.70
N ASN A 457 -33.90 -10.53 14.81
CA ASN A 457 -34.64 -9.58 15.65
C ASN A 457 -35.82 -8.89 14.93
N LEU A 458 -36.46 -9.58 13.98
CA LEU A 458 -37.62 -9.09 13.27
C LEU A 458 -38.93 -9.43 14.00
N PRO A 459 -39.98 -8.61 13.86
CA PRO A 459 -41.33 -9.01 14.24
C PRO A 459 -41.75 -10.31 13.51
N PRO A 460 -42.14 -11.38 14.24
CA PRO A 460 -42.44 -12.67 13.64
C PRO A 460 -43.58 -12.65 12.62
N ASN A 461 -43.50 -13.54 11.62
CA ASN A 461 -44.56 -13.76 10.60
C ASN A 461 -44.94 -12.50 9.81
N GLN A 462 -44.02 -11.54 9.67
CA GLN A 462 -44.20 -10.34 8.87
C GLN A 462 -43.62 -10.47 7.46
N VAL A 463 -44.00 -9.52 6.60
CA VAL A 463 -43.44 -9.38 5.25
C VAL A 463 -42.23 -8.44 5.32
N GLY A 464 -41.15 -8.81 4.64
CA GLY A 464 -40.00 -7.95 4.45
C GLY A 464 -39.38 -8.12 3.07
N ILE A 465 -38.42 -7.28 2.73
CA ILE A 465 -37.77 -7.20 1.41
C ILE A 465 -36.29 -6.88 1.60
N PHE A 466 -35.42 -7.71 1.06
CA PHE A 466 -34.01 -7.34 0.88
C PHE A 466 -33.89 -6.39 -0.31
N PHE A 467 -33.04 -5.39 -0.19
CA PHE A 467 -32.65 -4.55 -1.30
C PHE A 467 -31.18 -4.21 -1.23
N PHE A 468 -30.61 -3.83 -2.37
CA PHE A 468 -29.22 -3.43 -2.44
C PHE A 468 -28.96 -2.39 -3.53
N GLY A 469 -27.80 -1.73 -3.43
CA GLY A 469 -27.34 -0.71 -4.36
C GLY A 469 -25.82 -0.56 -4.31
N ALA A 470 -25.27 0.24 -5.21
CA ALA A 470 -23.82 0.46 -5.33
C ALA A 470 -23.30 1.61 -4.45
N THR A 471 -24.19 2.45 -3.90
CA THR A 471 -23.79 3.64 -3.13
C THR A 471 -24.55 3.79 -1.82
N VAL A 472 -23.87 4.39 -0.84
CA VAL A 472 -24.44 4.77 0.46
C VAL A 472 -25.30 6.03 0.33
N GLU A 473 -26.40 6.09 1.08
CA GLU A 473 -27.17 7.33 1.28
C GLU A 473 -26.55 8.12 2.45
N HIS A 474 -25.98 9.29 2.17
CA HIS A 474 -25.40 10.17 3.19
C HIS A 474 -25.91 11.62 3.06
N PRO A 475 -26.53 12.20 4.13
CA PRO A 475 -26.89 11.53 5.38
C PRO A 475 -27.99 10.49 5.17
N ALA A 476 -28.06 9.47 6.04
CA ALA A 476 -29.08 8.43 5.95
C ALA A 476 -30.49 9.05 6.00
N ALA A 477 -31.38 8.58 5.12
CA ALA A 477 -32.69 9.18 4.93
C ALA A 477 -33.73 8.54 5.88
N PRO A 478 -34.50 9.33 6.66
CA PRO A 478 -35.62 8.80 7.43
C PRO A 478 -36.63 8.06 6.54
N PHE A 479 -36.94 6.81 6.88
CA PHE A 479 -37.88 6.01 6.11
C PHE A 479 -38.64 5.04 7.04
N GLY A 480 -39.94 5.29 7.23
CA GLY A 480 -40.71 4.56 8.24
C GLY A 480 -40.21 4.89 9.66
N ALA A 481 -40.09 3.88 10.50
CA ALA A 481 -39.55 4.03 11.86
C ALA A 481 -38.01 3.99 11.95
N GLY A 482 -37.31 3.90 10.82
CA GLY A 482 -35.85 3.75 10.77
C GLY A 482 -35.19 4.62 9.71
N LEU A 483 -33.97 4.22 9.32
CA LEU A 483 -33.13 4.94 8.37
C LEU A 483 -32.87 4.07 7.14
N ARG A 484 -33.01 4.67 5.94
CA ARG A 484 -32.51 4.08 4.70
C ARG A 484 -31.10 4.59 4.45
N CYS A 485 -30.18 3.64 4.34
CA CYS A 485 -28.73 3.92 4.28
C CYS A 485 -28.11 3.47 2.95
N VAL A 486 -28.92 2.82 2.09
CA VAL A 486 -28.59 2.52 0.68
C VAL A 486 -29.28 3.55 -0.20
N SER A 487 -28.53 4.13 -1.14
CA SER A 487 -29.04 5.14 -2.07
C SER A 487 -30.13 4.59 -2.98
N THR A 488 -31.08 5.43 -3.38
CA THR A 488 -32.13 5.06 -4.35
C THR A 488 -31.66 4.98 -5.80
N GLY A 489 -30.48 5.52 -6.12
CA GLY A 489 -29.90 5.45 -7.47
C GLY A 489 -29.54 4.00 -7.83
N GLY A 490 -30.29 3.39 -8.75
CA GLY A 490 -29.99 2.03 -9.22
C GLY A 490 -30.37 0.90 -8.24
N LEU A 491 -31.19 1.19 -7.22
CA LEU A 491 -31.58 0.23 -6.19
C LEU A 491 -32.31 -0.99 -6.77
N LYS A 492 -31.84 -2.18 -6.42
CA LYS A 492 -32.41 -3.47 -6.80
C LYS A 492 -33.15 -4.09 -5.62
N ARG A 493 -34.33 -4.66 -5.89
CA ARG A 493 -35.16 -5.33 -4.88
C ARG A 493 -35.09 -6.83 -5.07
N VAL A 494 -34.91 -7.53 -3.97
CA VAL A 494 -34.88 -8.99 -3.93
C VAL A 494 -36.20 -9.43 -3.30
N TYR A 495 -37.16 -9.81 -4.16
CA TYR A 495 -38.49 -10.27 -3.73
C TYR A 495 -38.40 -11.57 -2.89
N PRO A 496 -39.27 -11.74 -1.89
CA PRO A 496 -38.83 -12.02 -0.52
C PRO A 496 -38.91 -13.49 -0.08
N PRO A 497 -38.29 -13.82 1.08
CA PRO A 497 -38.78 -14.83 2.01
C PRO A 497 -39.70 -14.18 3.08
N ASN A 498 -40.70 -14.91 3.57
CA ASN A 498 -41.49 -14.50 4.74
C ASN A 498 -40.60 -14.52 5.99
N VAL A 499 -40.75 -13.52 6.88
CA VAL A 499 -40.09 -13.56 8.19
C VAL A 499 -40.63 -14.77 8.95
N THR A 500 -39.73 -15.60 9.44
CA THR A 500 -40.09 -16.84 10.13
C THR A 500 -40.81 -16.57 11.46
N GLY A 501 -41.41 -17.61 12.04
CA GLY A 501 -42.01 -17.53 13.37
C GLY A 501 -40.99 -17.20 14.48
N SER A 502 -39.69 -17.34 14.22
CA SER A 502 -38.61 -16.96 15.13
C SER A 502 -38.07 -15.54 14.90
N GLY A 503 -38.66 -14.76 13.99
CA GLY A 503 -38.21 -13.39 13.74
C GLY A 503 -36.89 -13.31 12.97
N SER A 504 -36.64 -14.26 12.06
CA SER A 504 -35.44 -14.30 11.23
C SER A 504 -35.78 -14.46 9.76
N VAL A 505 -34.85 -14.09 8.89
CA VAL A 505 -34.92 -14.41 7.46
C VAL A 505 -33.52 -14.66 6.92
N ALA A 506 -33.41 -15.53 5.92
CA ALA A 506 -32.16 -15.76 5.20
C ALA A 506 -32.43 -15.79 3.70
N ARG A 507 -31.46 -15.32 2.90
CA ARG A 507 -31.56 -15.29 1.45
C ARG A 507 -30.20 -15.57 0.81
N ALA A 508 -30.13 -16.62 0.01
CA ALA A 508 -28.96 -16.87 -0.84
C ALA A 508 -28.86 -15.77 -1.91
N VAL A 509 -27.65 -15.27 -2.10
CA VAL A 509 -27.25 -14.41 -3.20
C VAL A 509 -26.70 -15.32 -4.27
N ASP A 510 -27.49 -15.51 -5.31
CA ASP A 510 -27.11 -16.33 -6.46
C ASP A 510 -26.68 -15.39 -7.60
N PHE A 511 -25.38 -15.23 -7.78
CA PHE A 511 -24.77 -14.32 -8.77
C PHE A 511 -25.10 -14.69 -10.22
N GLN A 512 -25.69 -15.86 -10.46
CA GLN A 512 -26.12 -16.30 -11.78
C GLN A 512 -27.56 -15.91 -12.11
N LEU A 513 -28.32 -15.42 -11.13
CA LEU A 513 -29.76 -15.17 -11.26
C LEU A 513 -30.14 -13.73 -10.90
N ALA A 514 -31.24 -13.29 -11.50
CA ALA A 514 -31.82 -12.01 -11.17
C ALA A 514 -32.22 -11.90 -9.70
N PRO A 515 -31.94 -10.76 -9.02
CA PRO A 515 -31.38 -9.50 -9.54
C PRO A 515 -29.85 -9.34 -9.36
N PHE A 516 -29.11 -10.42 -9.09
CA PHE A 516 -27.66 -10.38 -8.81
C PHE A 516 -26.81 -10.71 -10.05
N GLU A 517 -27.44 -10.94 -11.19
CA GLU A 517 -26.77 -11.19 -12.45
C GLU A 517 -25.99 -9.95 -12.89
N GLY A 518 -24.74 -10.15 -13.31
CA GLY A 518 -23.85 -9.06 -13.71
C GLY A 518 -23.16 -8.34 -12.54
N LEU A 519 -23.17 -8.92 -11.35
CA LEU A 519 -22.23 -8.59 -10.28
C LEU A 519 -20.91 -9.36 -10.49
N TRP A 520 -19.79 -8.69 -10.29
CA TRP A 520 -18.44 -9.19 -10.56
C TRP A 520 -17.55 -9.12 -9.32
N PRO A 521 -16.48 -9.92 -9.23
CA PRO A 521 -15.42 -9.71 -8.25
C PRO A 521 -14.96 -8.25 -8.23
N GLY A 522 -14.79 -7.68 -7.03
CA GLY A 522 -14.48 -6.26 -6.80
C GLY A 522 -15.69 -5.34 -6.64
N ASP A 523 -16.88 -5.79 -7.01
CA ASP A 523 -18.08 -4.97 -6.81
C ASP A 523 -18.35 -4.72 -5.33
N LEU A 524 -18.37 -3.44 -4.95
CA LEU A 524 -18.90 -2.99 -3.66
C LEU A 524 -20.43 -2.89 -3.73
N ARG A 525 -21.13 -3.57 -2.82
CA ARG A 525 -22.59 -3.57 -2.74
C ARG A 525 -23.06 -3.37 -1.31
N HIS A 526 -24.08 -2.54 -1.15
CA HIS A 526 -24.71 -2.26 0.13
C HIS A 526 -26.08 -2.90 0.22
N PHE A 527 -26.30 -3.78 1.18
CA PHE A 527 -27.54 -4.51 1.41
C PHE A 527 -28.28 -3.98 2.63
N GLN A 528 -29.60 -3.93 2.58
CA GLN A 528 -30.44 -3.57 3.73
C GLN A 528 -31.79 -4.31 3.63
N PHE A 529 -32.45 -4.50 4.77
CA PHE A 529 -33.74 -5.18 4.83
C PHE A 529 -34.85 -4.24 5.33
N TRP A 530 -35.92 -4.16 4.55
CA TRP A 530 -37.17 -3.50 4.93
C TRP A 530 -38.14 -4.53 5.51
N TYR A 531 -38.91 -4.19 6.55
CA TYR A 531 -39.90 -5.10 7.11
C TYR A 531 -41.14 -4.38 7.67
N ARG A 532 -42.28 -5.10 7.66
CA ARG A 532 -43.52 -4.68 8.30
C ARG A 532 -43.42 -4.78 9.81
N ASP A 533 -43.96 -3.78 10.50
CA ASP A 533 -44.11 -3.78 11.95
C ASP A 533 -45.40 -3.06 12.37
N PRO A 534 -46.57 -3.69 12.18
CA PRO A 534 -47.86 -3.08 12.52
C PRO A 534 -48.08 -2.92 14.02
N SER A 535 -47.25 -3.57 14.85
CA SER A 535 -47.37 -3.59 16.30
C SER A 535 -46.49 -2.52 16.98
N LEU A 536 -45.75 -1.72 16.21
CA LEU A 536 -44.92 -0.65 16.73
C LEU A 536 -45.79 0.47 17.33
N PRO A 537 -45.69 0.78 18.63
CA PRO A 537 -46.55 1.79 19.25
C PRO A 537 -46.28 3.20 18.70
N GLY A 538 -47.29 3.83 18.12
CA GLY A 538 -47.24 5.24 17.69
C GLY A 538 -46.32 5.54 16.50
N GLY A 539 -45.73 4.52 15.88
CA GLY A 539 -44.80 4.66 14.74
C GLY A 539 -45.41 4.23 13.40
N PRO A 540 -44.71 4.50 12.27
CA PRO A 540 -45.07 3.93 10.97
C PRO A 540 -45.12 2.41 11.00
N PRO A 541 -45.96 1.75 10.18
CA PRO A 541 -46.20 0.30 10.23
C PRO A 541 -45.07 -0.54 9.59
N PHE A 542 -43.87 0.02 9.49
CA PHE A 542 -42.69 -0.62 8.90
C PHE A 542 -41.39 0.06 9.38
N ASN A 543 -40.29 -0.69 9.29
CA ASN A 543 -38.96 -0.26 9.73
C ASN A 543 -37.88 -0.90 8.84
N LEU A 544 -36.60 -0.57 9.09
CA LEU A 544 -35.43 -1.10 8.41
C LEU A 544 -34.42 -1.65 9.42
N THR A 545 -33.56 -2.54 8.94
CA THR A 545 -32.34 -2.96 9.64
C THR A 545 -31.28 -1.87 9.57
N ASP A 546 -30.16 -2.06 10.25
CA ASP A 546 -28.85 -1.54 9.80
C ASP A 546 -28.53 -2.03 8.37
N ALA A 547 -27.43 -1.56 7.78
CA ALA A 547 -27.02 -1.90 6.43
C ALA A 547 -25.70 -2.68 6.43
N LEU A 548 -25.47 -3.49 5.40
CA LEU A 548 -24.29 -4.32 5.24
C LEU A 548 -23.54 -3.91 3.97
N SER A 549 -22.29 -3.51 4.09
CA SER A 549 -21.38 -3.23 2.98
C SER A 549 -20.59 -4.49 2.63
N VAL A 550 -20.56 -4.90 1.37
CA VAL A 550 -19.94 -6.14 0.92
C VAL A 550 -19.11 -5.86 -0.33
N THR A 551 -17.81 -6.16 -0.30
CA THR A 551 -16.99 -6.26 -1.51
C THR A 551 -16.99 -7.70 -1.99
N LEU A 552 -17.43 -7.95 -3.22
CA LEU A 552 -17.46 -9.31 -3.77
C LEU A 552 -16.04 -9.79 -4.08
N ALA A 553 -15.73 -11.02 -3.69
CA ALA A 553 -14.43 -11.64 -3.95
C ALA A 553 -14.48 -12.48 -5.26
N PRO A 554 -13.32 -12.81 -5.85
CA PRO A 554 -13.22 -13.76 -6.97
C PRO A 554 -13.93 -15.08 -6.70
#